data_AF-A0A3Q2QIZ2-F1
#
_entry.id   AF-A0A3Q2QIZ2-F1
#
_cell.length_a   1.000
_cell.length_b   1.000
_cell.length_c   1.000
_cell.angle_alpha   90.00
_cell.angle_beta   90.00
_cell.angle_gamma   90.00
#
_symmetry.space_group_name_H-M   'P 1'
#
loop_
_entity.id
_entity.type
_entity.pdbx_description
1 polymer ?
#
loop_
_entity_poly.entity_id
_entity_poly.type
_entity_poly.pdbx_seq_one_letter_code
_entity_poly.pdbx_strand_id
1 'polypeptide(L)'
;MSSGSNLRSEDQFLCSICLDVFTDPVTTPCGHNFCQTCITQHWEVNFPFKCPLCKELFTSRPQLGKMKKLLDLNRVQQCAVDVTLDPHTANPWLILSDDGKQVHCGNKRKKLPDNPERFSHCINVLGQQSFSSGRFYFEVQVKGKTDWDLGVSRESINRKGDITLSPQDGFWTVGLRNRNEYLASAGPPVCLHVQPGPEKVGVFVDYKEGLVSFYNVNAAALIYSFTGCSFTEKLYPFFSPCLNDGGQNSAPLIICTVNQPDRCSYNSSRLNLLVKNRQSKRR
;
A
#
# COMPACT_ATOMS: atom_id res chain seq x y z
N MET A 1 8.93 40.32 -11.89
CA MET A 1 8.09 39.35 -12.63
C MET A 1 7.86 38.15 -11.72
N SER A 2 6.61 37.74 -11.61
CA SER A 2 6.01 36.99 -10.50
C SER A 2 6.65 35.63 -10.19
N SER A 3 6.83 35.35 -8.89
CA SER A 3 7.17 34.04 -8.33
C SER A 3 6.00 33.07 -8.49
N GLY A 4 6.19 31.99 -9.24
CA GLY A 4 5.32 30.82 -9.22
C GLY A 4 5.72 29.92 -8.05
N SER A 5 5.03 30.03 -6.93
CA SER A 5 5.24 29.17 -5.77
C SER A 5 4.90 27.72 -6.11
N ASN A 6 5.90 26.84 -5.96
CA ASN A 6 5.74 25.39 -5.88
C ASN A 6 4.60 25.03 -4.91
N LEU A 7 3.45 24.60 -5.42
CA LEU A 7 2.44 23.93 -4.59
C LEU A 7 3.04 22.61 -4.11
N ARG A 8 3.26 22.50 -2.81
CA ARG A 8 3.76 21.29 -2.16
C ARG A 8 2.76 20.17 -2.37
N SER A 9 3.27 18.95 -2.60
CA SER A 9 2.47 17.72 -2.74
C SER A 9 1.62 17.35 -1.50
N GLU A 10 1.75 18.11 -0.41
CA GLU A 10 1.06 17.91 0.87
C GLU A 10 -0.41 18.42 0.84
N ASP A 11 -0.75 19.35 -0.06
CA ASP A 11 -2.09 19.96 -0.14
C ASP A 11 -3.17 19.01 -0.69
N GLN A 12 -2.80 17.85 -1.23
CA GLN A 12 -3.74 16.88 -1.82
C GLN A 12 -4.56 16.09 -0.78
N PHE A 13 -4.16 16.14 0.50
CA PHE A 13 -4.80 15.36 1.58
C PHE A 13 -5.37 16.20 2.71
N LEU A 14 -5.35 17.53 2.56
CA LEU A 14 -5.82 18.47 3.56
C LEU A 14 -7.25 18.92 3.24
N CYS A 15 -8.08 18.97 4.27
CA CYS A 15 -9.39 19.59 4.16
C CYS A 15 -9.23 21.11 4.14
N SER A 16 -9.69 21.77 3.09
CA SER A 16 -9.59 23.23 2.97
C SER A 16 -10.47 24.03 3.95
N ILE A 17 -11.20 23.35 4.83
CA ILE A 17 -12.02 23.97 5.90
C ILE A 17 -11.24 23.96 7.22
N CYS A 18 -10.77 22.79 7.67
CA CYS A 18 -10.02 22.68 8.93
C CYS A 18 -8.50 22.82 8.75
N LEU A 19 -8.02 22.83 7.51
CA LEU A 19 -6.59 22.91 7.14
C LEU A 19 -5.75 21.77 7.71
N ASP A 20 -6.38 20.61 7.94
CA ASP A 20 -5.77 19.40 8.50
C ASP A 20 -6.11 18.18 7.63
N VAL A 21 -5.42 17.06 7.85
CA VAL A 21 -5.64 15.78 7.16
C VAL A 21 -7.11 15.35 7.29
N PHE A 22 -7.69 14.84 6.21
CA PHE A 22 -9.10 14.46 6.22
C PHE A 22 -9.47 13.44 7.32
N THR A 23 -10.51 13.76 8.09
CA THR A 23 -11.23 12.83 8.96
C THR A 23 -12.58 12.49 8.33
N ASP A 24 -12.85 11.20 8.10
CA ASP A 24 -14.04 10.71 7.38
C ASP A 24 -14.32 11.49 6.08
N PRO A 25 -13.43 11.44 5.08
CA PRO A 25 -13.57 12.24 3.87
C PRO A 25 -14.79 11.86 3.03
N VAL A 26 -15.44 12.89 2.53
CA VAL A 26 -16.58 12.80 1.62
C VAL A 26 -16.35 13.66 0.38
N THR A 27 -16.92 13.22 -0.73
CA THR A 27 -16.84 13.86 -2.03
C THR A 27 -18.17 14.55 -2.34
N THR A 28 -18.09 15.84 -2.63
CA THR A 28 -19.22 16.65 -3.12
C THR A 28 -19.55 16.30 -4.58
N PRO A 29 -20.76 16.62 -5.10
CA PRO A 29 -21.09 16.35 -6.50
C PRO A 29 -20.14 17.01 -7.52
N CYS A 30 -19.51 18.14 -7.15
CA CYS A 30 -18.50 18.80 -7.97
C CYS A 30 -17.10 18.18 -7.89
N GLY A 31 -16.95 17.02 -7.22
CA GLY A 31 -15.71 16.24 -7.16
C GLY A 31 -14.70 16.65 -6.08
N HIS A 32 -14.99 17.70 -5.30
CA HIS A 32 -14.12 18.16 -4.23
C HIS A 32 -14.33 17.40 -2.91
N ASN A 33 -13.26 17.24 -2.15
CA ASN A 33 -13.24 16.43 -0.93
C ASN A 33 -13.09 17.27 0.34
N PHE A 34 -13.80 16.89 1.40
CA PHE A 34 -13.81 17.55 2.71
C PHE A 34 -14.00 16.50 3.81
N CYS A 35 -13.64 16.82 5.07
CA CYS A 35 -14.09 16.02 6.21
C CYS A 35 -15.62 16.07 6.28
N GLN A 36 -16.28 14.94 6.56
CA GLN A 36 -17.75 14.87 6.62
C GLN A 36 -18.33 15.93 7.56
N THR A 37 -17.73 16.09 8.74
CA THR A 37 -18.15 17.08 9.74
C THR A 37 -17.96 18.51 9.24
N CYS A 38 -16.81 18.81 8.63
CA CYS A 38 -16.48 20.16 8.15
C CYS A 38 -17.45 20.65 7.08
N ILE A 39 -17.70 19.84 6.04
CA ILE A 39 -18.61 20.25 4.96
C ILE A 39 -20.07 20.28 5.42
N THR A 40 -20.45 19.37 6.33
CA THR A 40 -21.79 19.36 6.92
C THR A 40 -22.04 20.63 7.73
N GLN A 41 -21.11 21.02 8.61
CA GLN A 41 -21.21 22.24 9.40
C GLN A 41 -21.18 23.50 8.52
N HIS A 42 -20.35 23.51 7.48
CA HIS A 42 -20.32 24.63 6.52
C HIS A 42 -21.68 24.85 5.85
N TRP A 43 -22.40 23.78 5.53
CA TRP A 43 -23.73 23.82 4.91
C TRP A 43 -24.88 24.06 5.88
N GLU A 44 -24.72 23.81 7.18
CA GLU A 44 -25.75 24.09 8.18
C GLU A 44 -26.01 25.60 8.36
N VAL A 45 -25.00 26.44 8.14
CA VAL A 45 -25.08 27.89 8.37
C VAL A 45 -25.08 28.73 7.09
N ASN A 46 -24.95 28.11 5.91
CA ASN A 46 -24.88 28.82 4.62
C ASN A 46 -25.91 28.28 3.62
N PHE A 47 -26.83 29.16 3.20
CA PHE A 47 -27.77 28.89 2.11
C PHE A 47 -27.66 29.99 1.04
N PRO A 48 -27.57 29.66 -0.27
CA PRO A 48 -27.55 28.31 -0.87
C PRO A 48 -26.30 27.49 -0.50
N PHE A 49 -26.39 26.16 -0.54
CA PHE A 49 -25.27 25.27 -0.19
C PHE A 49 -24.13 25.47 -1.19
N LYS A 50 -22.97 25.90 -0.71
CA LYS A 50 -21.85 26.28 -1.56
C LYS A 50 -20.64 25.37 -1.35
N CYS A 51 -19.96 24.98 -2.43
CA CYS A 51 -18.66 24.31 -2.30
C CYS A 51 -17.59 25.31 -1.84
N PRO A 52 -16.87 25.06 -0.73
CA PRO A 52 -15.80 25.96 -0.26
C PRO A 52 -14.66 26.15 -1.27
N LEU A 53 -14.40 25.16 -2.14
CA LEU A 53 -13.29 25.18 -3.11
C LEU A 53 -13.69 25.85 -4.43
N CYS A 54 -14.55 25.22 -5.24
CA CYS A 54 -14.93 25.74 -6.56
C CYS A 54 -16.07 26.75 -6.55
N LYS A 55 -16.68 27.01 -5.38
CA LYS A 55 -17.79 27.96 -5.22
C LYS A 55 -19.09 27.59 -5.94
N GLU A 56 -19.17 26.37 -6.50
CA GLU A 56 -20.40 25.82 -7.09
C GLU A 56 -21.54 25.81 -6.06
N LEU A 57 -22.75 26.13 -6.54
CA LEU A 57 -23.96 26.31 -5.74
C LEU A 57 -24.89 25.12 -5.94
N PHE A 58 -25.46 24.63 -4.84
CA PHE A 58 -26.46 23.57 -4.84
C PHE A 58 -27.75 24.10 -4.20
N THR A 59 -28.87 23.92 -4.90
CA THR A 59 -30.19 24.41 -4.50
C THR A 59 -30.88 23.55 -3.45
N SER A 60 -30.44 22.30 -3.30
CA SER A 60 -30.88 21.35 -2.27
C SER A 60 -29.65 20.75 -1.58
N ARG A 61 -29.85 20.15 -0.39
CA ARG A 61 -28.74 19.57 0.38
C ARG A 61 -28.12 18.41 -0.42
N PRO A 62 -26.85 18.52 -0.84
CA PRO A 62 -26.25 17.52 -1.71
C PRO A 62 -26.08 16.17 -1.01
N GLN A 63 -26.24 15.09 -1.76
CA GLN A 63 -25.78 13.78 -1.31
C GLN A 63 -24.26 13.72 -1.42
N LEU A 64 -23.62 13.30 -0.35
CA LEU A 64 -22.17 13.19 -0.24
C LEU A 64 -21.73 11.76 -0.60
N GLY A 65 -20.81 11.64 -1.57
CA GLY A 65 -20.15 10.38 -1.87
C GLY A 65 -19.08 10.06 -0.82
N LYS A 66 -18.84 8.79 -0.51
CA LYS A 66 -17.67 8.41 0.30
C LYS A 66 -16.40 8.54 -0.53
N MET A 67 -15.37 9.20 0.00
CA MET A 67 -14.08 9.30 -0.69
C MET A 67 -13.37 7.94 -0.62
N LYS A 68 -13.44 7.17 -1.71
CA LYS A 68 -12.90 5.80 -1.78
C LYS A 68 -11.37 5.73 -1.67
N LYS A 69 -10.63 6.81 -1.95
CA LYS A 69 -9.16 6.74 -2.10
C LYS A 69 -8.36 6.76 -0.79
N LEU A 70 -8.69 7.63 0.18
CA LEU A 70 -7.87 7.79 1.40
C LEU A 70 -8.31 6.91 2.59
N LEU A 71 -9.61 6.57 2.64
CA LEU A 71 -10.15 5.74 3.71
C LEU A 71 -9.64 4.29 3.64
N ASP A 72 -9.20 3.83 2.47
CA ASP A 72 -8.74 2.45 2.29
C ASP A 72 -7.31 2.25 2.81
N LEU A 73 -6.36 3.14 2.50
CA LEU A 73 -4.95 2.92 2.88
C LEU A 73 -4.72 2.91 4.40
N ASN A 74 -5.28 3.88 5.12
CA ASN A 74 -5.19 3.95 6.58
C ASN A 74 -5.80 2.71 7.28
N ARG A 75 -6.84 2.11 6.68
CA ARG A 75 -7.49 0.91 7.23
C ARG A 75 -6.68 -0.34 6.94
N VAL A 76 -6.10 -0.49 5.75
CA VAL A 76 -5.26 -1.65 5.43
C VAL A 76 -3.93 -1.62 6.19
N GLN A 77 -3.36 -0.43 6.46
CA GLN A 77 -2.16 -0.28 7.28
C GLN A 77 -2.33 -0.78 8.73
N GLN A 78 -3.56 -0.87 9.24
CA GLN A 78 -3.83 -1.51 10.55
C GLN A 78 -3.56 -3.01 10.54
N CYS A 79 -3.48 -3.63 9.36
CA CYS A 79 -3.11 -5.03 9.17
C CYS A 79 -1.60 -5.20 8.90
N ALA A 80 -0.79 -4.17 9.14
CA ALA A 80 0.65 -4.24 8.89
C ALA A 80 1.31 -5.40 9.66
N VAL A 81 2.18 -6.12 8.95
CA VAL A 81 2.99 -7.21 9.50
C VAL A 81 4.46 -6.92 9.26
N ASP A 82 5.32 -7.39 10.16
CA ASP A 82 6.75 -7.28 9.97
C ASP A 82 7.26 -8.43 9.08
N VAL A 83 7.72 -8.09 7.88
CA VAL A 83 8.23 -9.04 6.89
C VAL A 83 9.76 -8.96 6.81
N THR A 84 10.41 -10.11 6.73
CA THR A 84 11.85 -10.23 6.44
C THR A 84 12.03 -11.15 5.25
N LEU A 85 13.13 -11.01 4.52
CA LEU A 85 13.49 -11.84 3.38
C LEU A 85 14.04 -13.19 3.85
N ASP A 86 13.70 -14.28 3.16
CA ASP A 86 14.22 -15.62 3.43
C ASP A 86 15.48 -15.92 2.57
N PRO A 87 16.68 -16.00 3.17
CA PRO A 87 17.92 -16.29 2.44
C PRO A 87 17.97 -17.68 1.81
N HIS A 88 17.17 -18.64 2.29
CA HIS A 88 17.09 -19.98 1.71
C HIS A 88 16.37 -19.98 0.36
N THR A 89 15.46 -19.03 0.13
CA THR A 89 14.74 -18.89 -1.14
C THR A 89 15.48 -18.00 -2.14
N ALA A 90 16.33 -17.09 -1.68
CA ALA A 90 16.95 -16.06 -2.50
C ALA A 90 17.81 -16.62 -3.65
N ASN A 91 17.62 -16.07 -4.85
CA ASN A 91 18.49 -16.37 -5.98
C ASN A 91 19.98 -16.06 -5.67
N PRO A 92 20.96 -16.86 -6.13
CA PRO A 92 22.38 -16.66 -5.83
C PRO A 92 23.00 -15.33 -6.30
N TRP A 93 22.35 -14.58 -7.17
CA TRP A 93 22.78 -13.22 -7.57
C TRP A 93 22.34 -12.13 -6.58
N LEU A 94 21.41 -12.44 -5.68
CA LEU A 94 20.86 -11.46 -4.75
C LEU A 94 21.80 -11.19 -3.57
N ILE A 95 21.82 -9.93 -3.18
CA ILE A 95 22.46 -9.45 -1.96
C ILE A 95 21.35 -8.96 -1.04
N LEU A 96 21.30 -9.55 0.16
CA LEU A 96 20.34 -9.24 1.21
C LEU A 96 21.08 -8.49 2.30
N SER A 97 20.42 -7.52 2.94
CA SER A 97 20.94 -6.90 4.16
C SER A 97 20.86 -7.83 5.37
N ASP A 98 21.68 -7.58 6.38
CA ASP A 98 21.77 -8.41 7.60
C ASP A 98 20.45 -8.43 8.39
N ASP A 99 19.68 -7.34 8.36
CA ASP A 99 18.34 -7.24 8.96
C ASP A 99 17.23 -7.93 8.14
N GLY A 100 17.57 -8.47 6.96
CA GLY A 100 16.63 -9.11 6.05
C GLY A 100 15.59 -8.14 5.46
N LYS A 101 15.82 -6.82 5.48
CA LYS A 101 14.86 -5.82 4.97
C LYS A 101 15.17 -5.32 3.56
N GLN A 102 16.38 -5.51 3.05
CA GLN A 102 16.80 -4.99 1.75
C GLN A 102 17.25 -6.10 0.82
N VAL A 103 16.93 -5.96 -0.46
CA VAL A 103 17.43 -6.83 -1.52
C VAL A 103 17.72 -6.09 -2.81
N HIS A 104 18.86 -6.40 -3.43
CA HIS A 104 19.19 -5.96 -4.77
C HIS A 104 19.95 -7.04 -5.54
N CYS A 105 19.98 -6.92 -6.87
CA CYS A 105 20.82 -7.78 -7.71
C CYS A 105 22.27 -7.33 -7.61
N GLY A 106 23.16 -8.24 -7.22
CA GLY A 106 24.60 -8.02 -7.24
C GLY A 106 25.20 -8.24 -8.64
N ASN A 107 26.50 -7.98 -8.74
CA ASN A 107 27.29 -8.19 -9.97
C ASN A 107 28.00 -9.55 -10.00
N LYS A 108 27.90 -10.34 -8.94
CA LYS A 108 28.57 -11.64 -8.83
C LYS A 108 27.62 -12.67 -8.24
N ARG A 109 27.54 -13.82 -8.93
CA ARG A 109 26.84 -15.00 -8.43
C ARG A 109 27.56 -15.57 -7.20
N LYS A 110 26.84 -15.76 -6.11
CA LYS A 110 27.32 -16.44 -4.90
C LYS A 110 27.30 -17.96 -5.12
N LYS A 111 28.23 -18.67 -4.48
CA LYS A 111 28.23 -20.13 -4.44
C LYS A 111 27.40 -20.60 -3.24
N LEU A 112 26.10 -20.83 -3.47
CA LEU A 112 25.15 -21.28 -2.45
C LEU A 112 24.64 -22.69 -2.77
N PRO A 113 24.21 -23.48 -1.77
CA PRO A 113 23.56 -24.77 -2.01
C PRO A 113 22.27 -24.60 -2.83
N ASP A 114 22.07 -25.48 -3.81
CA ASP A 114 20.85 -25.54 -4.61
C ASP A 114 19.81 -26.42 -3.89
N ASN A 115 19.16 -25.84 -2.88
CA ASN A 115 18.04 -26.49 -2.18
C ASN A 115 16.74 -26.31 -2.97
N PRO A 116 15.70 -27.14 -2.75
CA PRO A 116 14.42 -27.03 -3.45
C PRO A 116 13.75 -25.66 -3.31
N GLU A 117 13.93 -24.98 -2.17
CA GLU A 117 13.29 -23.72 -1.84
C GLU A 117 13.87 -22.52 -2.60
N ARG A 118 15.10 -22.64 -3.12
CA ARG A 118 15.87 -21.56 -3.75
C ARG A 118 15.45 -21.32 -5.19
N PHE A 119 15.24 -20.04 -5.55
CA PHE A 119 15.14 -19.64 -6.94
C PHE A 119 16.47 -19.83 -7.67
N SER A 120 16.52 -20.69 -8.68
CA SER A 120 17.79 -21.02 -9.37
C SER A 120 18.10 -20.10 -10.55
N HIS A 121 17.07 -19.71 -11.31
CA HIS A 121 17.19 -18.93 -12.54
C HIS A 121 16.70 -17.48 -12.36
N CYS A 122 15.42 -17.30 -12.05
CA CYS A 122 14.83 -15.96 -11.86
C CYS A 122 15.38 -15.25 -10.61
N ILE A 123 15.56 -13.93 -10.71
CA ILE A 123 16.19 -13.06 -9.70
C ILE A 123 15.18 -12.70 -8.60
N ASN A 124 14.67 -13.72 -7.91
CA ASN A 124 13.56 -13.60 -6.96
C ASN A 124 13.97 -14.03 -5.54
N VAL A 125 13.17 -13.62 -4.56
CA VAL A 125 13.25 -14.04 -3.16
C VAL A 125 11.85 -13.96 -2.52
N LEU A 126 11.56 -14.86 -1.58
CA LEU A 126 10.32 -14.83 -0.78
C LEU A 126 10.56 -14.19 0.59
N GLY A 127 9.46 -13.74 1.21
CA GLY A 127 9.44 -13.44 2.63
C GLY A 127 9.59 -14.70 3.49
N GLN A 128 10.14 -14.54 4.69
CA GLN A 128 10.27 -15.59 5.70
C GLN A 128 8.92 -15.96 6.31
N GLN A 129 8.04 -14.98 6.45
CA GLN A 129 6.71 -15.12 6.99
C GLN A 129 5.74 -15.60 5.90
N SER A 130 4.80 -16.45 6.29
CA SER A 130 3.76 -17.01 5.42
C SER A 130 2.40 -16.87 6.08
N PHE A 131 1.34 -16.70 5.28
CA PHE A 131 0.00 -16.46 5.78
C PHE A 131 -1.01 -17.38 5.09
N SER A 132 -1.81 -18.09 5.89
CA SER A 132 -2.86 -19.00 5.40
C SER A 132 -4.28 -18.56 5.78
N SER A 133 -4.42 -17.39 6.42
CA SER A 133 -5.72 -16.82 6.81
C SER A 133 -5.58 -15.34 7.18
N GLY A 134 -6.71 -14.67 7.39
CA GLY A 134 -6.76 -13.30 7.89
C GLY A 134 -6.40 -12.26 6.84
N ARG A 135 -5.92 -11.11 7.33
CA ARG A 135 -5.53 -9.96 6.51
C ARG A 135 -4.12 -9.55 6.91
N PHE A 136 -3.29 -9.19 5.93
CA PHE A 136 -1.96 -8.67 6.19
C PHE A 136 -1.57 -7.60 5.19
N TYR A 137 -0.66 -6.73 5.60
CA TYR A 137 -0.17 -5.61 4.83
C TYR A 137 1.33 -5.42 5.02
N PHE A 138 2.06 -5.09 3.96
CA PHE A 138 3.47 -4.69 4.05
C PHE A 138 3.80 -3.62 3.00
N GLU A 139 4.83 -2.81 3.27
CA GLU A 139 5.28 -1.77 2.36
C GLU A 139 6.70 -2.02 1.87
N VAL A 140 6.95 -1.68 0.61
CA VAL A 140 8.26 -1.80 -0.03
C VAL A 140 8.60 -0.49 -0.72
N GLN A 141 9.71 0.12 -0.33
CA GLN A 141 10.29 1.22 -1.07
C GLN A 141 10.95 0.69 -2.34
N VAL A 142 10.63 1.35 -3.46
CA VAL A 142 11.09 1.06 -4.82
C VAL A 142 11.82 2.25 -5.45
N LYS A 143 12.02 3.31 -4.67
CA LYS A 143 12.68 4.55 -5.10
C LYS A 143 14.03 4.28 -5.78
N GLY A 144 14.21 4.86 -6.96
CA GLY A 144 15.45 4.76 -7.74
C GLY A 144 15.58 3.49 -8.59
N LYS A 145 14.60 2.58 -8.54
CA LYS A 145 14.58 1.40 -9.42
C LYS A 145 13.91 1.70 -10.75
N THR A 146 14.33 0.95 -11.77
CA THR A 146 13.80 1.04 -13.14
C THR A 146 12.93 -0.16 -13.48
N ASP A 147 13.18 -1.29 -12.82
CA ASP A 147 12.53 -2.57 -13.06
C ASP A 147 12.39 -3.34 -11.73
N TRP A 148 11.20 -3.88 -11.48
CA TRP A 148 10.90 -4.74 -10.32
C TRP A 148 9.55 -5.43 -10.47
N ASP A 149 9.33 -6.50 -9.70
CA ASP A 149 8.01 -7.08 -9.43
C ASP A 149 7.80 -7.27 -7.93
N LEU A 150 6.60 -6.97 -7.46
CA LEU A 150 6.19 -7.09 -6.06
C LEU A 150 4.82 -7.74 -5.96
N GLY A 151 4.61 -8.52 -4.89
CA GLY A 151 3.30 -9.09 -4.62
C GLY A 151 3.36 -10.26 -3.65
N VAL A 152 2.56 -11.29 -3.92
CA VAL A 152 2.55 -12.53 -3.15
C VAL A 152 2.53 -13.74 -4.07
N SER A 153 3.03 -14.87 -3.55
CA SER A 153 3.02 -16.15 -4.24
C SER A 153 2.48 -17.26 -3.34
N ARG A 154 1.97 -18.34 -3.94
CA ARG A 154 1.62 -19.58 -3.23
C ARG A 154 2.88 -20.31 -2.74
N GLU A 155 2.71 -21.24 -1.80
CA GLU A 155 3.78 -22.10 -1.31
C GLU A 155 4.35 -23.02 -2.40
N SER A 156 3.46 -23.61 -3.20
CA SER A 156 3.73 -24.64 -4.21
C SER A 156 4.33 -24.14 -5.53
N ILE A 157 4.61 -22.85 -5.66
CA ILE A 157 5.15 -22.28 -6.91
C ILE A 157 6.41 -23.02 -7.36
N ASN A 158 6.57 -23.14 -8.68
CA ASN A 158 7.85 -23.56 -9.25
C ASN A 158 8.92 -22.50 -8.98
N ARG A 159 10.10 -22.94 -8.54
CA ARG A 159 11.25 -22.07 -8.22
C ARG A 159 12.45 -22.32 -9.12
N LYS A 160 12.32 -23.24 -10.09
CA LYS A 160 13.43 -23.69 -10.95
C LYS A 160 13.16 -23.35 -12.40
N GLY A 161 14.18 -22.87 -13.11
CA GLY A 161 14.04 -22.44 -14.51
C GLY A 161 13.18 -21.18 -14.65
N ASP A 162 12.56 -21.02 -15.81
CA ASP A 162 11.74 -19.87 -16.12
C ASP A 162 10.41 -19.89 -15.35
N ILE A 163 9.99 -18.71 -14.90
CA ILE A 163 8.78 -18.51 -14.11
C ILE A 163 7.88 -17.53 -14.84
N THR A 164 6.65 -17.96 -15.09
CA THR A 164 5.57 -17.08 -15.56
C THR A 164 4.89 -16.45 -14.35
N LEU A 165 4.87 -15.12 -14.29
CA LEU A 165 4.11 -14.40 -13.28
C LEU A 165 2.64 -14.33 -13.73
N SER A 166 1.78 -15.14 -13.11
CA SER A 166 0.34 -15.12 -13.32
C SER A 166 -0.41 -15.72 -12.12
N PRO A 167 -1.71 -15.41 -11.92
CA PRO A 167 -2.50 -16.03 -10.87
C PRO A 167 -2.65 -17.54 -11.08
N GLN A 168 -2.66 -18.00 -12.34
CA GLN A 168 -2.72 -19.41 -12.71
C GLN A 168 -1.46 -20.16 -12.24
N ASP A 169 -0.31 -19.51 -12.30
CA ASP A 169 0.98 -20.03 -11.83
C ASP A 169 1.24 -19.73 -10.35
N GLY A 170 0.24 -19.18 -9.64
CA GLY A 170 0.30 -18.94 -8.19
C GLY A 170 0.95 -17.62 -7.78
N PHE A 171 1.01 -16.62 -8.68
CA PHE A 171 1.55 -15.29 -8.41
C PHE A 171 0.50 -14.20 -8.57
N TRP A 172 0.47 -13.24 -7.65
CA TRP A 172 -0.32 -12.02 -7.76
C TRP A 172 0.63 -10.85 -7.59
N THR A 173 1.06 -10.26 -8.71
CA THR A 173 2.15 -9.29 -8.74
C THR A 173 1.83 -8.07 -9.60
N VAL A 174 2.39 -6.93 -9.21
CA VAL A 174 2.55 -5.74 -10.06
C VAL A 174 4.02 -5.47 -10.26
N GLY A 175 4.36 -4.89 -11.39
CA GLY A 175 5.75 -4.59 -11.74
C GLY A 175 5.92 -3.28 -12.46
N LEU A 176 7.16 -2.80 -12.43
CA LEU A 176 7.66 -1.68 -13.23
C LEU A 176 8.60 -2.22 -14.30
N ARG A 177 8.51 -1.68 -15.51
CA ARG A 177 9.44 -1.88 -16.62
C ARG A 177 9.84 -0.53 -17.19
N ASN A 178 11.06 -0.44 -17.74
CA ASN A 178 11.52 0.72 -18.50
C ASN A 178 11.32 2.07 -17.75
N ARG A 179 11.44 2.07 -16.42
CA ARG A 179 11.27 3.23 -15.51
C ARG A 179 9.86 3.80 -15.33
N ASN A 180 8.93 3.59 -16.26
CA ASN A 180 7.61 4.23 -16.19
C ASN A 180 6.44 3.35 -16.66
N GLU A 181 6.70 2.13 -17.12
CA GLU A 181 5.66 1.20 -17.56
C GLU A 181 5.25 0.32 -16.39
N TYR A 182 4.04 0.52 -15.86
CA TYR A 182 3.51 -0.29 -14.77
C TYR A 182 2.57 -1.35 -15.34
N LEU A 183 2.65 -2.57 -14.80
CA LEU A 183 1.78 -3.68 -15.23
C LEU A 183 1.32 -4.52 -14.04
N ALA A 184 0.13 -5.10 -14.16
CA ALA A 184 -0.34 -6.19 -13.32
C ALA A 184 -0.24 -7.52 -14.08
N SER A 185 0.34 -8.53 -13.44
CA SER A 185 0.48 -9.88 -13.98
C SER A 185 -0.81 -10.68 -13.78
N ALA A 186 -1.83 -10.45 -14.63
CA ALA A 186 -3.18 -11.00 -14.47
C ALA A 186 -3.50 -12.20 -15.38
N GLY A 187 -2.48 -12.90 -15.87
CA GLY A 187 -2.59 -13.83 -17.00
C GLY A 187 -2.11 -13.12 -18.25
N PRO A 188 -3.01 -12.56 -19.08
CA PRO A 188 -2.63 -11.43 -19.94
C PRO A 188 -2.19 -10.25 -19.07
N PRO A 189 -1.01 -9.65 -19.32
CA PRO A 189 -0.58 -8.46 -18.58
C PRO A 189 -1.56 -7.29 -18.78
N VAL A 190 -1.85 -6.57 -17.72
CA VAL A 190 -2.67 -5.36 -17.76
C VAL A 190 -1.78 -4.14 -17.54
N CYS A 191 -1.68 -3.26 -18.54
CA CYS A 191 -0.96 -2.00 -18.40
C CYS A 191 -1.69 -1.05 -17.44
N LEU A 192 -0.96 -0.44 -16.51
CA LEU A 192 -1.48 0.41 -15.46
C LEU A 192 -1.01 1.85 -15.67
N HIS A 193 -1.95 2.80 -15.58
CA HIS A 193 -1.61 4.21 -15.58
C HIS A 193 -1.41 4.71 -14.15
N VAL A 194 -0.15 4.80 -13.72
CA VAL A 194 0.22 5.23 -12.37
C VAL A 194 0.98 6.54 -12.43
N GLN A 195 0.33 7.64 -12.02
CA GLN A 195 0.92 8.98 -11.98
C GLN A 195 0.50 9.73 -10.70
N PRO A 196 1.46 10.24 -9.89
CA PRO A 196 2.91 10.05 -10.02
C PRO A 196 3.30 8.58 -9.76
N GLY A 197 4.47 8.16 -10.27
CA GLY A 197 5.03 6.84 -9.97
C GLY A 197 5.28 6.66 -8.47
N PRO A 198 5.06 5.46 -7.88
CA PRO A 198 5.27 5.23 -6.46
C PRO A 198 6.76 5.23 -6.13
N GLU A 199 7.16 5.94 -5.07
CA GLU A 199 8.45 5.67 -4.41
C GLU A 199 8.33 4.49 -3.45
N LYS A 200 7.11 4.20 -3.00
CA LYS A 200 6.78 3.10 -2.09
C LYS A 200 5.44 2.45 -2.47
N VAL A 201 5.45 1.12 -2.50
CA VAL A 201 4.29 0.28 -2.83
C VAL A 201 3.82 -0.47 -1.59
N GLY A 202 2.53 -0.37 -1.28
CA GLY A 202 1.87 -1.16 -0.24
C GLY A 202 1.20 -2.38 -0.85
N VAL A 203 1.38 -3.55 -0.25
CA VAL A 203 0.74 -4.80 -0.66
C VAL A 203 -0.20 -5.24 0.46
N PHE A 204 -1.48 -5.36 0.14
CA PHE A 204 -2.52 -5.80 1.06
C PHE A 204 -3.12 -7.12 0.58
N VAL A 205 -3.37 -8.03 1.51
CA VAL A 205 -4.08 -9.28 1.23
C VAL A 205 -5.25 -9.43 2.19
N ASP A 206 -6.41 -9.76 1.66
CA ASP A 206 -7.53 -10.31 2.41
C ASP A 206 -7.75 -11.75 1.97
N TYR A 207 -7.32 -12.70 2.80
CA TYR A 207 -7.34 -14.11 2.46
C TYR A 207 -8.79 -14.62 2.31
N LYS A 208 -9.70 -14.15 3.17
CA LYS A 208 -11.08 -14.63 3.19
C LYS A 208 -11.87 -14.08 2.00
N GLU A 209 -11.67 -12.80 1.69
CA GLU A 209 -12.36 -12.13 0.57
C GLU A 209 -11.68 -12.38 -0.78
N GLY A 210 -10.55 -13.11 -0.82
CA GLY A 210 -9.88 -13.44 -2.08
C GLY A 210 -9.27 -12.22 -2.76
N LEU A 211 -8.63 -11.34 -1.99
CA LEU A 211 -8.15 -10.03 -2.44
C LEU A 211 -6.62 -9.91 -2.32
N VAL A 212 -5.98 -9.40 -3.37
CA VAL A 212 -4.60 -8.86 -3.30
C VAL A 212 -4.62 -7.47 -3.92
N SER A 213 -4.38 -6.44 -3.12
CA SER A 213 -4.42 -5.03 -3.53
C SER A 213 -3.07 -4.36 -3.39
N PHE A 214 -2.78 -3.46 -4.33
CA PHE A 214 -1.54 -2.71 -4.42
C PHE A 214 -1.83 -1.23 -4.31
N TYR A 215 -1.03 -0.51 -3.52
CA TYR A 215 -1.22 0.91 -3.25
C TYR A 215 0.06 1.68 -3.55
N ASN A 216 -0.08 2.85 -4.17
CA ASN A 216 0.94 3.88 -4.14
C ASN A 216 0.82 4.56 -2.77
N VAL A 217 1.77 4.28 -1.88
CA VAL A 217 1.72 4.79 -0.50
C VAL A 217 1.89 6.31 -0.47
N ASN A 218 2.76 6.84 -1.34
CA ASN A 218 3.02 8.28 -1.42
C ASN A 218 1.78 9.06 -1.87
N ALA A 219 1.03 8.52 -2.82
CA ALA A 219 -0.20 9.13 -3.34
C ALA A 219 -1.47 8.68 -2.61
N ALA A 220 -1.34 7.83 -1.58
CA ALA A 220 -2.44 7.15 -0.90
C ALA A 220 -3.54 6.65 -1.85
N ALA A 221 -3.12 5.98 -2.92
CA ALA A 221 -4.00 5.60 -4.03
C ALA A 221 -3.86 4.11 -4.37
N LEU A 222 -4.98 3.45 -4.68
CA LEU A 222 -4.97 2.10 -5.22
C LEU A 222 -4.31 2.09 -6.62
N ILE A 223 -3.34 1.21 -6.81
CA ILE A 223 -2.69 0.92 -8.10
C ILE A 223 -3.51 -0.14 -8.84
N TYR A 224 -3.74 -1.29 -8.20
CA TYR A 224 -4.43 -2.43 -8.80
C TYR A 224 -4.97 -3.35 -7.71
N SER A 225 -5.99 -4.14 -8.03
CA SER A 225 -6.47 -5.20 -7.14
C SER A 225 -6.87 -6.44 -7.92
N PHE A 226 -6.30 -7.58 -7.53
CA PHE A 226 -6.80 -8.89 -7.90
C PHE A 226 -7.98 -9.23 -6.98
N THR A 227 -9.10 -9.62 -7.57
CA THR A 227 -10.35 -9.96 -6.86
C THR A 227 -10.81 -11.36 -7.24
N GLY A 228 -11.66 -11.97 -6.42
CA GLY A 228 -12.19 -13.32 -6.69
C GLY A 228 -11.12 -14.42 -6.61
N CYS A 229 -10.01 -14.16 -5.92
CA CYS A 229 -8.95 -15.14 -5.75
C CYS A 229 -9.41 -16.26 -4.81
N SER A 230 -9.15 -17.51 -5.18
CA SER A 230 -9.43 -18.66 -4.32
C SER A 230 -8.12 -19.18 -3.73
N PHE A 231 -7.79 -18.75 -2.51
CA PHE A 231 -6.58 -19.17 -1.81
C PHE A 231 -6.82 -20.46 -1.03
N THR A 232 -5.98 -21.46 -1.29
CA THR A 232 -6.04 -22.79 -0.64
C THR A 232 -4.74 -23.14 0.10
N GLU A 233 -3.72 -22.32 -0.05
CA GLU A 233 -2.36 -22.55 0.42
C GLU A 233 -1.82 -21.33 1.14
N LYS A 234 -0.71 -21.50 1.86
CA LYS A 234 0.03 -20.36 2.40
C LYS A 234 0.47 -19.43 1.28
N LEU A 235 0.35 -18.13 1.55
CA LEU A 235 0.87 -17.06 0.73
C LEU A 235 2.15 -16.50 1.35
N TYR A 236 3.16 -16.30 0.51
CA TYR A 236 4.43 -15.69 0.87
C TYR A 236 4.55 -14.33 0.18
N PRO A 237 5.03 -13.28 0.87
CA PRO A 237 5.48 -12.06 0.22
C PRO A 237 6.52 -12.39 -0.86
N PHE A 238 6.37 -11.79 -2.05
CA PHE A 238 7.21 -12.06 -3.21
C PHE A 238 7.93 -10.78 -3.65
N PHE A 239 9.23 -10.89 -3.89
CA PHE A 239 10.08 -9.76 -4.29
C PHE A 239 11.00 -10.16 -5.46
N SER A 240 10.98 -9.34 -6.50
CA SER A 240 11.92 -9.40 -7.63
C SER A 240 12.53 -8.02 -7.84
N PRO A 241 13.79 -7.77 -7.46
CA PRO A 241 14.46 -6.51 -7.76
C PRO A 241 14.86 -6.39 -9.24
N CYS A 242 14.60 -7.41 -10.07
CA CYS A 242 15.10 -7.56 -11.44
C CYS A 242 16.63 -7.47 -11.54
N LEU A 243 17.16 -7.50 -12.77
CA LEU A 243 18.59 -7.40 -13.03
C LEU A 243 19.11 -5.99 -12.73
N ASN A 244 20.41 -5.88 -12.46
CA ASN A 244 21.09 -4.61 -12.17
C ASN A 244 21.14 -3.64 -13.37
N ASP A 245 20.95 -4.13 -14.60
CA ASP A 245 20.97 -3.35 -15.85
C ASP A 245 22.17 -2.37 -15.96
N GLY A 246 23.39 -2.91 -15.88
CA GLY A 246 24.61 -2.08 -15.92
C GLY A 246 24.75 -1.05 -14.79
N GLY A 247 23.99 -1.21 -13.71
CA GLY A 247 23.96 -0.28 -12.57
C GLY A 247 22.73 0.65 -12.56
N GLN A 248 21.97 0.70 -13.65
CA GLN A 248 20.79 1.59 -13.76
C GLN A 248 19.67 1.18 -12.81
N ASN A 249 19.57 -0.10 -12.46
CA ASN A 249 18.58 -0.65 -11.54
C ASN A 249 19.21 -1.11 -10.20
N SER A 250 20.35 -0.53 -9.82
CA SER A 250 21.14 -0.94 -8.65
C SER A 250 20.49 -0.64 -7.31
N ALA A 251 19.50 0.27 -7.28
CA ALA A 251 18.78 0.59 -6.05
C ALA A 251 18.08 -0.66 -5.47
N PRO A 252 18.11 -0.84 -4.13
CA PRO A 252 17.47 -1.98 -3.49
C PRO A 252 15.96 -1.81 -3.42
N LEU A 253 15.27 -2.95 -3.36
CA LEU A 253 13.96 -3.02 -2.72
C LEU A 253 14.17 -3.00 -1.21
N ILE A 254 13.43 -2.14 -0.50
CA ILE A 254 13.55 -2.00 0.97
C ILE A 254 12.18 -2.21 1.59
N ILE A 255 12.03 -3.27 2.39
CA ILE A 255 10.84 -3.50 3.22
C ILE A 255 10.81 -2.44 4.32
N CYS A 256 9.73 -1.66 4.37
CA CYS A 256 9.57 -0.60 5.34
C CYS A 256 8.75 -1.05 6.54
N THR A 257 9.17 -0.67 7.75
CA THR A 257 8.31 -0.75 8.93
C THR A 257 7.14 0.24 8.79
N VAL A 258 5.93 -0.25 8.96
CA VAL A 258 4.73 0.59 8.97
C VAL A 258 4.48 1.00 10.41
N ASN A 259 4.81 2.25 10.75
CA ASN A 259 4.52 2.79 12.07
C ASN A 259 3.00 2.92 12.21
N GLN A 260 2.39 2.08 13.04
CA GLN A 260 1.01 2.31 13.44
C GLN A 260 0.99 3.59 14.30
N PRO A 261 0.11 4.57 14.01
CA PRO A 261 -0.11 5.64 14.97
C PRO A 261 -0.53 4.98 16.30
N ASP A 262 0.21 5.26 17.35
CA ASP A 262 0.03 4.67 18.68
C ASP A 262 -1.45 4.66 19.05
N ARG A 263 -2.04 3.47 19.23
CA ARG A 263 -3.35 3.32 19.89
C ARG A 263 -3.26 3.54 21.42
N CYS A 264 -2.29 4.31 21.91
CA CYS A 264 -2.14 4.58 23.34
C CYS A 264 -1.78 6.05 23.62
N SER A 265 -2.82 6.86 23.84
CA SER A 265 -2.94 7.74 25.03
C SER A 265 -4.25 8.53 25.06
N TYR A 266 -5.37 8.00 24.54
CA TYR A 266 -6.68 8.56 24.88
C TYR A 266 -7.21 7.92 26.18
N ASN A 267 -6.73 8.44 27.30
CA ASN A 267 -7.38 8.49 28.62
C ASN A 267 -8.14 7.24 29.12
N SER A 268 -7.43 6.30 29.75
CA SER A 268 -8.01 5.43 30.80
C SER A 268 -8.31 6.22 32.10
N SER A 269 -7.86 7.47 32.22
CA SER A 269 -8.00 8.27 33.45
C SER A 269 -9.31 9.07 33.54
N ARG A 270 -10.10 9.19 32.46
CA ARG A 270 -11.34 10.02 32.46
C ARG A 270 -12.66 9.24 32.54
N LEU A 271 -12.66 7.93 32.30
CA LEU A 271 -13.86 7.10 32.48
C LEU A 271 -14.12 6.69 33.95
N ASN A 272 -13.11 6.78 34.82
CA ASN A 272 -13.26 6.50 36.25
C ASN A 272 -13.81 7.68 37.07
N LEU A 273 -13.93 8.90 36.50
CA LEU A 273 -14.55 10.05 37.19
C LEU A 273 -16.05 10.19 36.95
N LEU A 274 -16.59 9.62 35.86
CA LEU A 274 -18.03 9.69 35.58
C LEU A 274 -18.83 8.55 36.21
N VAL A 275 -18.18 7.43 36.55
CA VAL A 275 -18.83 6.31 37.27
C VAL A 275 -18.91 6.58 38.78
N LYS A 276 -17.92 7.26 39.38
CA LYS A 276 -17.94 7.61 40.81
C LYS A 276 -18.98 8.68 41.18
N ASN A 277 -19.38 9.54 40.24
CA ASN A 277 -20.38 10.59 40.49
C ASN A 277 -21.84 10.15 40.28
N ARG A 278 -22.10 8.89 39.90
CA ARG A 278 -23.47 8.33 39.86
C ARG A 278 -23.83 7.47 41.07
N GLN A 279 -22.87 7.12 41.93
CA GLN A 279 -23.15 6.39 43.18
C GLN A 279 -23.23 7.27 44.44
N SER A 280 -22.88 8.57 44.37
CA SER A 280 -23.03 9.51 45.50
C SER A 280 -24.33 10.34 45.50
N LYS A 281 -25.27 10.10 44.57
CA LYS A 281 -26.59 10.76 44.52
C LYS A 281 -27.78 9.80 44.72
N ARG A 282 -27.54 8.62 45.31
CA ARG A 282 -28.59 7.67 45.72
C ARG A 282 -28.45 7.22 47.18
N ARG A 283 -28.08 8.15 48.06
CA ARG A 283 -28.37 8.10 49.49
C ARG A 283 -28.79 9.48 49.94
#